data_AF-A0A520TMR5-F1
#
_entry.id   AF-A0A520TMR5-F1
#
_cell.length_a   1.000
_cell.length_b   1.000
_cell.length_c   1.000
_cell.angle_alpha   90.00
_cell.angle_beta   90.00
_cell.angle_gamma   90.00
#
_symmetry.space_group_name_H-M   'P 1'
#
loop_
_entity.id
_entity.type
_entity.pdbx_description
1 polymer ?
#
loop_
_entity_poly.entity_id
_entity_poly.type
_entity_poly.pdbx_seq_one_letter_code
_entity_poly.pdbx_strand_id
1 'polypeptide(L)'
;MNFKEYPQKKYGYSAVAIMTLAQVFAFIDRQIPSMLVEPIKQDFNLSDSQIALLGGAAFSIFYAVMALPIGYAVDRYNRTKVLGTGIFLWSLMTALAGLAN
;
A
#
# COMPACT_ATOMS: atom_id res chain seq x y z
N MET A 1 28.34 -18.91 -22.33
CA MET A 1 27.96 -17.59 -21.78
C MET A 1 26.56 -17.28 -22.27
N ASN A 2 25.53 -17.40 -21.41
CA ASN A 2 24.15 -17.02 -21.77
C ASN A 2 24.02 -15.51 -21.62
N PHE A 3 24.13 -14.78 -22.73
CA PHE A 3 23.80 -13.35 -22.76
C PHE A 3 22.30 -13.24 -22.52
N LYS A 4 21.88 -12.76 -21.34
CA LYS A 4 20.49 -12.37 -21.12
C LYS A 4 20.23 -11.21 -22.09
N GLU A 5 19.52 -11.49 -23.19
CA GLU A 5 18.97 -10.45 -24.04
C GLU A 5 18.20 -9.47 -23.16
N TYR A 6 18.63 -8.21 -23.16
CA TYR A 6 17.95 -7.17 -22.42
C TYR A 6 16.51 -7.06 -22.96
N PRO A 7 15.48 -7.11 -22.09
CA PRO A 7 14.11 -7.02 -22.54
C PRO A 7 13.90 -5.73 -23.35
N GLN A 8 13.10 -5.83 -24.42
CA GLN A 8 12.83 -4.74 -25.35
C GLN A 8 12.54 -3.43 -24.59
N LYS A 9 13.20 -2.32 -24.94
CA LYS A 9 13.13 -1.02 -24.22
C LYS A 9 11.69 -0.60 -23.87
N LYS A 10 10.71 -0.93 -24.73
CA LYS A 10 9.28 -0.67 -24.51
C LYS A 10 8.76 -1.29 -23.20
N TYR A 11 9.13 -2.53 -22.89
CA TYR A 11 8.71 -3.19 -21.64
C TYR A 11 9.29 -2.51 -20.39
N GLY A 12 10.53 -2.01 -20.48
CA GLY A 12 11.15 -1.24 -19.39
C GLY A 12 10.38 0.05 -19.10
N TYR A 13 10.07 0.85 -20.12
CA TYR A 13 9.30 2.08 -19.95
C TYR A 13 7.87 1.82 -19.47
N SER A 14 7.20 0.78 -19.97
CA SER A 14 5.87 0.39 -19.49
C SER A 14 5.89 -0.03 -18.02
N ALA A 15 6.88 -0.82 -17.58
CA ALA A 15 7.01 -1.22 -16.19
C ALA A 15 7.26 -0.03 -15.26
N VAL A 16 8.13 0.90 -15.67
CA VAL A 16 8.37 2.14 -14.91
C VAL A 16 7.10 2.98 -14.83
N ALA A 17 6.37 3.17 -15.94
CA ALA A 17 5.13 3.93 -15.94
C ALA A 17 4.08 3.33 -14.99
N ILE A 18 3.91 2.00 -15.00
CA ILE A 18 2.99 1.28 -14.11
C ILE A 18 3.42 1.44 -12.64
N MET A 19 4.71 1.27 -12.34
CA MET A 19 5.23 1.45 -10.98
C MET A 19 5.07 2.88 -10.48
N THR A 20 5.31 3.87 -11.34
CA THR A 20 5.09 5.29 -11.02
C THR A 20 3.63 5.56 -10.72
N LEU A 21 2.70 5.08 -11.56
CA LEU A 21 1.27 5.24 -11.30
C LEU A 21 0.87 4.56 -9.99
N ALA A 22 1.31 3.32 -9.76
CA ALA A 22 1.06 2.62 -8.50
C ALA A 22 1.57 3.41 -7.29
N GLN A 23 2.75 4.03 -7.41
CA GLN A 23 3.30 4.87 -6.35
C GLN A 23 2.50 6.16 -6.12
N VAL A 24 1.99 6.79 -7.19
CA VAL A 24 1.11 7.96 -7.08
C VAL A 24 -0.17 7.59 -6.35
N PHE A 25 -0.83 6.49 -6.74
CA PHE A 25 -2.02 6.00 -6.03
C PHE A 25 -1.72 5.68 -4.56
N ALA A 26 -0.58 5.05 -4.28
CA ALA A 26 -0.19 4.70 -2.90
C ALA A 26 0.02 5.96 -2.05
N PHE A 27 0.47 7.05 -2.66
CA PHE A 27 0.64 8.32 -1.98
C PHE A 27 -0.71 8.99 -1.70
N ILE A 28 -1.61 9.01 -2.68
CA ILE A 28 -2.96 9.58 -2.54
C ILE A 28 -3.73 8.85 -1.43
N ASP A 29 -3.76 7.52 -1.45
CA ASP A 29 -4.46 6.72 -0.44
C ASP A 29 -3.92 6.96 0.98
N ARG A 30 -2.61 7.24 1.11
CA ARG A 30 -2.04 7.58 2.41
C ARG A 30 -2.45 8.97 2.90
N GLN A 31 -2.84 9.85 2.00
CA GLN A 31 -3.25 11.22 2.32
C GLN A 31 -4.74 11.30 2.73
N ILE A 32 -5.60 10.49 2.11
CA ILE A 32 -7.06 10.52 2.32
C ILE A 32 -7.45 10.41 3.80
N PRO A 33 -6.94 9.44 4.60
CA PRO A 33 -7.30 9.33 6.01
C PRO A 33 -6.95 10.59 6.79
N SER A 34 -5.82 11.24 6.50
CA SER A 34 -5.41 12.48 7.18
C SER A 34 -6.38 13.64 6.93
N MET A 35 -7.06 13.67 5.78
CA MET A 35 -8.07 14.69 5.46
C MET A 35 -9.43 14.37 6.07
N LEU A 36 -9.73 13.10 6.27
CA LEU A 36 -11.00 12.60 6.81
C LEU A 36 -10.96 12.29 8.31
N VAL A 37 -9.86 12.58 8.99
CA VAL A 37 -9.71 12.36 10.44
C VAL A 37 -10.82 13.03 11.25
N GLU A 38 -11.20 14.27 10.92
CA GLU A 38 -12.26 15.02 11.63
C GLU A 38 -13.64 14.35 11.50
N PRO A 39 -14.15 14.04 10.28
CA PRO A 39 -15.42 13.34 10.14
C PRO A 39 -15.39 11.92 10.73
N ILE A 40 -14.29 11.15 10.56
CA ILE A 40 -14.16 9.82 11.17
C ILE A 40 -14.24 9.88 12.70
N LYS A 41 -13.66 10.90 13.33
CA LYS A 41 -13.79 11.13 14.78
C LYS A 41 -15.23 11.32 15.21
N GLN A 42 -15.99 12.10 14.42
CA GLN A 42 -17.38 12.42 14.71
C GLN A 42 -18.29 11.21 14.52
N ASP A 43 -18.10 10.45 13.44
CA ASP A 43 -18.94 9.28 13.12
C ASP A 43 -18.71 8.10 14.08
N PHE A 44 -17.46 7.87 14.50
CA PHE A 44 -17.10 6.77 15.41
C PHE A 44 -16.95 7.18 16.88
N ASN A 45 -17.21 8.46 17.20
CA ASN A 45 -17.07 9.04 18.54
C ASN A 45 -15.72 8.73 19.21
N LEU A 46 -14.63 8.85 18.43
CA LEU A 46 -13.27 8.51 18.84
C LEU A 46 -12.56 9.71 19.50
N SER A 47 -11.72 9.44 20.50
CA SER A 47 -10.88 10.48 21.11
C SER A 47 -9.67 10.83 20.23
N ASP A 48 -9.15 12.06 20.38
CA ASP A 48 -7.93 12.49 19.65
C ASP A 48 -6.73 11.57 19.92
N SER A 49 -6.64 10.99 21.12
CA SER A 49 -5.61 10.00 21.48
C SER A 49 -5.75 8.68 20.71
N GLN A 50 -6.98 8.20 20.46
CA GLN A 50 -7.23 6.97 19.70
C GLN A 50 -6.85 7.15 18.23
N ILE A 51 -7.18 8.29 17.64
CA ILE A 51 -6.80 8.62 16.25
C ILE A 51 -5.30 8.82 16.11
N ALA A 52 -4.67 9.53 17.05
CA ALA A 52 -3.22 9.72 17.06
C ALA A 52 -2.49 8.37 17.20
N LEU A 53 -3.01 7.46 18.01
CA LEU A 53 -2.50 6.09 18.13
C LEU A 53 -2.65 5.33 16.81
N LEU A 54 -3.84 5.40 16.19
CA LEU A 54 -4.17 4.68 14.96
C LEU A 54 -3.33 5.17 13.77
N GLY A 55 -3.26 6.48 13.55
CA GLY A 55 -2.50 7.09 12.45
C GLY A 55 -0.99 7.13 12.66
N GLY A 56 -0.52 7.10 13.92
CA GLY A 56 0.89 7.19 14.28
C GLY A 56 1.50 5.84 14.64
N ALA A 57 1.38 5.46 15.91
CA ALA A 57 2.14 4.35 16.49
C ALA A 57 1.65 2.98 16.01
N ALA A 58 0.33 2.74 16.01
CA ALA A 58 -0.24 1.47 15.60
C ALA A 58 0.09 1.16 14.13
N PHE A 59 -0.12 2.15 13.25
CA PHE A 59 0.25 2.02 11.83
C PHE A 59 1.75 1.78 11.64
N SER A 60 2.61 2.54 12.32
CA SER A 60 4.07 2.41 12.19
C SER A 60 4.58 1.05 12.66
N ILE A 61 4.10 0.56 13.81
CA ILE A 61 4.47 -0.75 14.35
C ILE A 61 3.98 -1.87 13.42
N PHE A 62 2.71 -1.80 12.99
CA PHE A 62 2.16 -2.76 12.05
C PHE A 62 2.95 -2.79 10.74
N TYR A 63 3.26 -1.62 10.17
CA TYR A 63 4.04 -1.51 8.95
C TYR A 63 5.45 -2.10 9.13
N ALA A 64 6.13 -1.80 10.24
CA ALA A 64 7.45 -2.36 10.52
C ALA A 64 7.44 -3.89 10.64
N VAL A 65 6.44 -4.44 11.35
CA VAL A 65 6.28 -5.88 11.53
C VAL A 65 5.94 -6.56 10.21
N MET A 66 5.07 -5.96 9.38
CA MET A 66 4.65 -6.53 8.09
C MET A 66 5.69 -6.34 6.97
N ALA A 67 6.53 -5.32 7.05
CA ALA A 67 7.57 -5.08 6.06
C ALA A 67 8.59 -6.24 6.00
N LEU A 68 8.91 -6.86 7.14
CA LEU A 68 9.83 -8.00 7.24
C LEU A 68 9.35 -9.26 6.49
N PRO A 69 8.15 -9.83 6.76
CA PRO A 69 7.65 -11.00 6.05
C PRO A 69 7.33 -10.70 4.58
N ILE A 70 6.85 -9.49 4.25
CA ILE A 70 6.60 -9.10 2.86
C ILE A 70 7.92 -8.98 2.09
N GLY A 71 8.94 -8.34 2.65
CA GLY A 71 10.27 -8.26 2.06
C GLY A 71 10.87 -9.64 1.82
N TYR A 72 10.82 -10.51 2.83
CA TYR A 72 11.23 -11.90 2.70
C TYR A 72 10.46 -12.64 1.60
N ALA A 73 9.15 -12.40 1.49
CA ALA A 73 8.30 -13.02 0.48
C ALA A 73 8.62 -12.54 -0.94
N VAL A 74 8.91 -11.24 -1.13
CA VAL A 74 9.32 -10.69 -2.44
C VAL A 74 10.62 -11.34 -2.93
N ASP A 75 11.57 -11.58 -2.02
CA ASP A 75 12.87 -12.13 -2.36
C ASP A 75 12.82 -13.64 -2.66
N ARG A 76 11.90 -14.38 -2.02
CA ARG A 76 11.83 -15.85 -2.11
C ARG A 76 10.73 -16.36 -3.05
N TYR A 77 9.69 -15.60 -3.30
CA TYR A 77 8.57 -15.98 -4.17
C TYR A 77 8.54 -15.17 -5.47
N ASN A 78 7.60 -15.48 -6.34
CA ASN A 78 7.41 -14.73 -7.58
C ASN A 78 6.93 -13.31 -7.25
N ARG A 79 7.83 -12.33 -7.37
CA ARG A 79 7.58 -10.89 -7.17
C ARG A 79 6.26 -10.39 -7.78
N THR A 80 5.87 -10.89 -8.94
CA THR A 80 4.62 -10.47 -9.60
C THR A 80 3.39 -10.96 -8.85
N LYS A 81 3.43 -12.18 -8.29
CA LYS A 81 2.33 -12.69 -7.45
C LYS A 81 2.24 -11.93 -6.14
N VAL A 82 3.38 -11.62 -5.50
CA VAL A 82 3.43 -10.85 -4.25
C VAL A 82 2.87 -9.44 -4.44
N LEU A 83 3.28 -8.75 -5.51
CA LEU A 83 2.73 -7.45 -5.88
C LEU A 83 1.22 -7.55 -6.18
N GLY A 84 0.79 -8.56 -6.93
CA GLY A 84 -0.61 -8.78 -7.26
C GLY A 84 -1.49 -8.99 -6.04
N THR A 85 -1.06 -9.81 -5.07
CA THR A 85 -1.78 -10.01 -3.81
C THR A 85 -1.81 -8.77 -2.95
N GLY A 86 -0.73 -7.98 -2.95
CA GLY A 86 -0.68 -6.71 -2.22
C GLY A 86 -1.67 -5.69 -2.77
N ILE A 87 -1.71 -5.52 -4.10
CA ILE A 87 -2.67 -4.64 -4.78
C ILE A 87 -4.10 -5.11 -4.51
N PHE A 88 -4.38 -6.41 -4.64
CA PHE A 88 -5.70 -6.96 -4.37
C PHE A 88 -6.16 -6.69 -2.93
N LEU A 89 -5.31 -7.00 -1.94
CA LEU A 89 -5.62 -6.79 -0.54
C LEU A 89 -5.85 -5.31 -0.24
N TRP A 90 -5.02 -4.43 -0.79
CA TRP A 90 -5.15 -3.00 -0.63
C TRP A 90 -6.45 -2.48 -1.24
N SER A 91 -6.78 -2.84 -2.49
CA SER A 91 -8.05 -2.47 -3.11
C SER A 91 -9.26 -2.97 -2.32
N LEU A 92 -9.19 -4.19 -1.77
CA LEU A 92 -10.23 -4.72 -0.91
C LEU A 92 -10.39 -3.89 0.37
N MET A 93 -9.29 -3.52 1.03
CA MET A 93 -9.34 -2.68 2.23
C MET A 93 -9.90 -1.29 1.91
N THR A 94 -9.51 -0.67 0.79
CA THR A 94 -10.06 0.62 0.36
C THR A 94 -11.56 0.53 0.08
N ALA A 95 -12.02 -0.56 -0.54
CA ALA A 95 -13.44 -0.79 -0.78
C ALA A 95 -14.23 -0.98 0.54
N LEU A 96 -13.69 -1.74 1.48
CA LEU A 96 -14.30 -1.93 2.80
C LEU A 96 -14.33 -0.62 3.60
N ALA A 97 -13.28 0.20 3.51
CA ALA A 97 -13.25 1.51 4.14
C ALA A 97 -14.31 2.46 3.56
N GLY A 98 -14.56 2.41 2.25
CA GLY A 98 -15.64 3.19 1.61
C GLY A 98 -17.05 2.67 1.93
N LEU A 99 -17.18 1.42 2.37
CA LEU A 99 -18.45 0.82 2.80
C LEU A 99 -18.72 0.99 4.31
N ALA A 100 -17.71 1.40 5.08
CA ALA A 100 -17.86 1.72 6.49
C ALA A 100 -18.50 3.11 6.61
N ASN A 101 -19.83 3.15 6.64
CA ASN A 101 -20.68 4.33 6.83
C ASN A 101 -21.58 4.15 8.04
#